data_AF-A0A1B6C0L8-F1
#
_entry.id   AF-A0A1B6C0L8-F1
#
_cell.length_a   1.000
_cell.length_b   1.000
_cell.length_c   1.000
_cell.angle_alpha   90.00
_cell.angle_beta   90.00
_cell.angle_gamma   90.00
#
_symmetry.space_group_name_H-M   'P 1'
#
loop_
_entity.id
_entity.type
_entity.pdbx_description
1 polymer ?
#
loop_
_entity_poly.entity_id
_entity_poly.type
_entity_poly.pdbx_seq_one_letter_code
_entity_poly.pdbx_strand_id
1 'polypeptide(L)'
;MIINIVYSCVFIAFLFISINSKEVDEGELLLNLKNNISQIYKNPSVNSSWTLTRAALSFLEVLNQIKWNIEEKGNKNKLINIIREFQTLGRPLHTMNVPYLQFMKVFQWDTSDVLAYKKIIMTTKEIWKYLTSVTKNIQL
;
A
#
# COMPACT_ATOMS: atom_id res chain seq x y z
N MET A 1 -26.00 31.29 -32.35
CA MET A 1 -24.66 30.67 -32.48
C MET A 1 -23.93 30.71 -31.13
N ILE A 2 -24.50 30.13 -30.07
CA ILE A 2 -23.91 30.10 -28.71
C ILE A 2 -24.09 28.69 -28.09
N ILE A 3 -25.19 28.02 -28.45
CA ILE A 3 -25.56 26.69 -27.94
C ILE A 3 -24.52 25.61 -28.28
N ASN A 4 -23.86 25.66 -29.46
CA ASN A 4 -22.88 24.64 -29.87
C ASN A 4 -21.54 24.66 -29.10
N ILE A 5 -21.19 25.77 -28.44
CA ILE A 5 -19.92 25.87 -27.70
C ILE A 5 -20.06 25.23 -26.31
N VAL A 6 -21.25 25.32 -25.70
CA VAL A 6 -21.50 24.79 -24.35
C VAL A 6 -21.44 23.26 -24.36
N TYR A 7 -21.99 22.60 -25.38
CA TYR A 7 -21.92 21.14 -25.50
C TYR A 7 -20.48 20.63 -25.72
N SER A 8 -19.65 21.39 -26.43
CA SER A 8 -18.24 21.03 -26.65
C SER A 8 -17.43 21.08 -25.35
N CYS A 9 -17.63 22.11 -24.51
CA CYS A 9 -16.94 22.20 -23.22
C CYS A 9 -17.39 21.13 -22.22
N VAL A 10 -18.68 20.80 -22.19
CA VAL A 10 -19.21 19.72 -21.32
C VAL A 10 -18.70 18.36 -21.78
N PHE A 11 -18.60 18.13 -23.10
CA PHE A 11 -18.09 16.87 -23.66
C PHE A 11 -16.58 16.70 -23.44
N ILE A 12 -15.78 17.79 -23.55
CA ILE A 12 -14.36 17.78 -23.22
C ILE A 12 -14.15 17.57 -21.72
N ALA A 13 -14.97 18.20 -20.87
CA ALA A 13 -14.93 17.94 -19.43
C ALA A 13 -15.31 16.48 -19.08
N PHE A 14 -16.30 15.90 -19.77
CA PHE A 14 -16.68 14.49 -19.59
C PHE A 14 -15.59 13.52 -20.09
N LEU A 15 -14.88 13.87 -21.18
CA LEU A 15 -13.71 13.14 -21.66
C LEU A 15 -12.54 13.26 -20.68
N PHE A 16 -12.28 14.43 -20.09
CA PHE A 16 -11.27 14.57 -19.04
C PHE A 16 -11.62 13.80 -17.77
N ILE A 17 -12.90 13.74 -17.38
CA ILE A 17 -13.35 12.96 -16.23
C ILE A 17 -13.25 11.45 -16.52
N SER A 18 -13.51 11.01 -17.75
CA SER A 18 -13.36 9.60 -18.14
C SER A 18 -11.90 9.16 -18.33
N ILE A 19 -11.02 10.07 -18.77
CA ILE A 19 -9.57 9.82 -18.88
C ILE A 19 -8.90 9.87 -17.49
N ASN A 20 -9.44 10.65 -16.54
CA ASN A 20 -9.05 10.63 -15.12
C ASN A 20 -9.92 9.67 -14.27
N SER A 21 -10.36 8.55 -14.83
CA SER A 21 -10.65 7.40 -13.98
C SER A 21 -9.32 7.05 -13.28
N LYS A 22 -9.14 7.61 -12.07
CA LYS A 22 -7.94 7.47 -11.26
C LYS A 22 -7.69 5.98 -11.10
N GLU A 23 -6.77 5.43 -11.89
CA GLU A 23 -5.95 4.32 -11.42
C GLU A 23 -5.46 4.78 -10.05
N VAL A 24 -5.96 4.15 -8.99
CA VAL A 24 -5.49 4.43 -7.63
C VAL A 24 -3.99 4.22 -7.67
N ASP A 25 -3.21 5.29 -7.46
CA ASP A 25 -1.77 5.21 -7.47
C ASP A 25 -1.34 4.26 -6.35
N GLU A 26 -0.77 3.12 -6.74
CA GLU A 26 -0.34 2.06 -5.82
C GLU A 26 0.64 2.62 -4.78
N GLY A 27 1.43 3.65 -5.13
CA GLY A 27 2.32 4.36 -4.21
C GLY A 27 1.58 5.14 -3.14
N GLU A 28 0.56 5.91 -3.51
CA GLU A 28 -0.30 6.65 -2.57
C GLU A 28 -1.05 5.68 -1.64
N LEU A 29 -1.57 4.58 -2.20
CA LEU A 29 -2.25 3.55 -1.43
C LEU A 29 -1.33 2.90 -0.39
N LEU A 30 -0.10 2.53 -0.77
CA LEU A 30 0.89 2.00 0.17
C LEU A 30 1.21 3.00 1.28
N LEU A 31 1.34 4.29 0.95
CA LEU A 31 1.64 5.34 1.92
C LEU A 31 0.51 5.50 2.93
N ASN A 32 -0.73 5.56 2.45
CA ASN A 32 -1.93 5.65 3.29
C ASN A 32 -2.06 4.44 4.21
N LEU A 33 -1.92 3.23 3.68
CA LEU A 33 -1.97 2.00 4.48
C LEU A 33 -0.84 1.95 5.52
N LYS A 34 0.40 2.29 5.16
CA LYS A 34 1.52 2.39 6.10
C LYS A 34 1.21 3.38 7.23
N ASN A 35 0.67 4.55 6.89
CA ASN A 35 0.36 5.59 7.86
C ASN A 35 -0.76 5.15 8.80
N ASN A 36 -1.81 4.52 8.27
CA ASN A 36 -2.90 3.97 9.07
C ASN A 36 -2.41 2.92 10.08
N ILE A 37 -1.58 1.96 9.63
CA ILE A 37 -0.99 0.95 10.53
C ILE A 37 -0.14 1.65 11.61
N SER A 38 0.67 2.63 11.22
CA SER A 38 1.55 3.36 12.14
C SER A 38 0.75 4.17 13.19
N GLN A 39 -0.38 4.75 12.79
CA GLN A 39 -1.29 5.44 13.73
C GLN A 39 -1.91 4.46 14.72
N ILE A 40 -2.34 3.28 14.27
CA ILE A 40 -2.85 2.23 15.17
C ILE A 40 -1.76 1.77 16.14
N TYR A 41 -0.51 1.63 15.68
CA TYR A 41 0.61 1.26 16.55
C TYR A 41 0.85 2.29 17.66
N LYS A 42 0.69 3.59 17.37
CA LYS A 42 0.84 4.66 18.35
C LYS A 42 -0.25 4.63 19.41
N ASN A 43 -1.48 4.31 19.02
CA ASN A 43 -2.61 4.24 19.96
C ASN A 43 -3.60 3.11 19.58
N PRO A 44 -3.31 1.86 19.97
CA PRO A 44 -4.12 0.73 19.54
C PRO A 44 -5.53 0.74 20.11
N SER A 45 -5.81 1.40 21.23
CA SER A 45 -7.13 1.40 21.86
C SER A 45 -8.22 2.12 21.06
N VAL A 46 -7.83 2.96 20.10
CA VAL A 46 -8.76 3.74 19.26
C VAL A 46 -9.30 2.92 18.08
N ASN A 47 -8.66 1.81 17.74
CA ASN A 47 -9.02 0.99 16.59
C ASN A 47 -9.26 -0.46 17.00
N SER A 48 -9.97 -1.22 16.17
CA SER A 48 -10.15 -2.65 16.42
C SER A 48 -8.95 -3.47 15.93
N SER A 49 -8.74 -4.63 16.55
CA SER A 49 -7.87 -5.71 16.04
C SER A 49 -8.08 -5.96 14.55
N TRP A 50 -9.34 -6.06 14.14
CA TRP A 50 -9.72 -6.33 12.77
C TRP A 50 -9.28 -5.21 11.81
N THR A 51 -9.42 -3.94 12.22
CA THR A 51 -8.96 -2.79 11.43
C THR A 51 -7.46 -2.88 11.18
N LEU A 52 -6.68 -3.23 12.21
CA LEU A 52 -5.24 -3.39 12.09
C LEU A 52 -4.86 -4.52 11.14
N THR A 53 -5.43 -5.70 11.35
CA THR A 53 -5.14 -6.89 10.55
C THR A 53 -5.55 -6.66 9.10
N ARG A 54 -6.70 -6.04 8.84
CA ARG A 54 -7.17 -5.71 7.50
C ARG A 54 -6.22 -4.73 6.81
N ALA A 55 -5.80 -3.66 7.48
CA ALA A 55 -4.85 -2.69 6.91
C ALA A 55 -3.50 -3.35 6.56
N ALA A 56 -2.99 -4.24 7.43
CA ALA A 56 -1.76 -4.98 7.18
C ALA A 56 -1.89 -5.98 6.01
N LEU A 57 -3.02 -6.68 5.90
CA LEU A 57 -3.30 -7.57 4.78
C LEU A 57 -3.44 -6.81 3.47
N SER A 58 -4.17 -5.69 3.45
CA SER A 58 -4.30 -4.85 2.26
C SER A 58 -2.94 -4.29 1.82
N PHE A 59 -2.07 -3.91 2.76
CA PHE A 59 -0.71 -3.48 2.43
C PHE A 59 0.09 -4.61 1.77
N LEU A 60 0.03 -5.81 2.34
CA LEU A 60 0.66 -7.00 1.78
C LEU A 60 0.12 -7.36 0.40
N GLU A 61 -1.19 -7.25 0.19
CA GLU A 61 -1.84 -7.52 -1.10
C GLU A 61 -1.35 -6.57 -2.19
N VAL A 62 -1.26 -5.27 -1.91
CA VAL A 62 -0.73 -4.28 -2.86
C VAL A 62 0.72 -4.59 -3.22
N LEU A 63 1.56 -4.94 -2.24
CA LEU A 63 2.94 -5.35 -2.53
C LEU A 63 3.01 -6.61 -3.41
N ASN A 64 2.12 -7.59 -3.19
CA ASN A 64 2.05 -8.78 -4.03
C ASN A 64 1.59 -8.46 -5.45
N GLN A 65 0.61 -7.57 -5.61
CA GLN A 65 0.16 -7.12 -6.93
C GLN A 65 1.29 -6.43 -7.69
N ILE A 66 2.05 -5.56 -7.03
CA ILE A 66 3.23 -4.92 -7.63
C ILE A 66 4.27 -5.98 -8.03
N LYS A 67 4.58 -6.92 -7.14
CA LYS A 67 5.52 -8.03 -7.42
C LYS A 67 5.08 -8.81 -8.67
N TRP A 68 3.83 -9.25 -8.69
CA TRP A 68 3.28 -10.03 -9.79
C TRP A 68 3.27 -9.24 -11.10
N ASN A 69 2.89 -7.97 -11.07
CA ASN A 69 2.92 -7.12 -12.26
C ASN A 69 4.35 -6.87 -12.79
N ILE A 70 5.36 -6.81 -11.91
CA ILE A 70 6.78 -6.73 -12.30
C ILE A 70 7.26 -8.04 -12.94
N GLU A 71 6.85 -9.18 -12.41
CA GLU A 71 7.26 -10.52 -12.88
C GLU A 71 6.60 -10.90 -14.20
N GLU A 72 5.29 -10.67 -14.34
CA GLU A 72 4.48 -11.25 -15.41
C GLU A 72 4.05 -10.25 -16.51
N LYS A 73 3.84 -8.97 -16.17
CA LYS A 73 3.15 -8.02 -17.07
C LYS A 73 4.06 -7.05 -17.82
N GLY A 74 5.37 -7.12 -17.66
CA GLY A 74 6.33 -6.30 -18.41
C GLY A 74 6.27 -4.78 -18.15
N ASN A 75 5.35 -4.26 -17.31
CA ASN A 75 5.30 -2.85 -16.90
C ASN A 75 6.28 -2.56 -15.75
N LYS A 76 7.52 -3.02 -15.94
CA LYS A 76 8.56 -3.08 -14.92
C LYS A 76 8.98 -1.68 -14.46
N ASN A 77 9.16 -0.74 -15.39
CA ASN A 77 9.72 0.58 -15.08
C ASN A 77 8.80 1.47 -14.22
N LYS A 78 7.48 1.53 -14.51
CA LYS A 78 6.51 2.33 -13.71
C LYS A 78 6.49 1.82 -12.26
N LEU A 79 6.37 0.51 -12.09
CA LEU A 79 6.26 -0.14 -10.78
C LEU A 79 7.56 -0.04 -9.97
N ILE A 80 8.72 -0.13 -10.63
CA ILE A 80 10.01 0.11 -9.99
C ILE A 80 10.11 1.55 -9.49
N ASN A 81 9.65 2.52 -10.27
CA ASN A 81 9.67 3.92 -9.85
C ASN A 81 8.77 4.13 -8.63
N ILE A 82 7.58 3.53 -8.60
CA ILE A 82 6.70 3.53 -7.41
C ILE A 82 7.44 2.97 -6.18
N ILE A 83 8.14 1.83 -6.32
CA ILE A 83 8.90 1.26 -5.20
C ILE A 83 10.08 2.14 -4.79
N ARG A 84 10.78 2.79 -5.74
CA ARG A 84 11.88 3.73 -5.45
C ARG A 84 11.38 4.97 -4.73
N GLU A 85 10.28 5.55 -5.17
CA GLU A 85 9.62 6.67 -4.49
C GLU A 85 9.15 6.26 -3.09
N PHE A 86 8.58 5.07 -2.95
CA PHE A 86 8.20 4.57 -1.63
C PHE A 86 9.40 4.32 -0.70
N GLN A 87 10.55 3.91 -1.26
CA GLN A 87 11.81 3.77 -0.50
C GLN A 87 12.27 5.12 0.10
N THR A 88 12.09 6.23 -0.62
CA THR A 88 12.47 7.57 -0.13
C THR A 88 11.43 8.13 0.84
N LEU A 89 10.14 7.91 0.58
CA LEU A 89 9.01 8.41 1.39
C LEU A 89 8.74 7.59 2.66
N GLY A 90 9.47 6.49 2.83
CA GLY A 90 9.52 5.76 4.08
C GLY A 90 9.12 4.31 3.86
N ARG A 91 10.16 3.48 3.96
CA ARG A 91 10.15 2.02 4.12
C ARG A 91 8.96 1.55 4.99
N PRO A 92 8.52 0.28 4.89
CA PRO A 92 7.46 -0.28 5.74
C PRO A 92 7.92 -0.44 7.20
N LEU A 93 8.12 0.69 7.90
CA LEU A 93 8.66 0.76 9.27
C LEU A 93 7.76 0.05 10.28
N HIS A 94 6.45 -0.02 10.00
CA HIS A 94 5.50 -0.81 10.78
C HIS A 94 5.89 -2.29 10.89
N THR A 95 6.72 -2.81 9.98
CA THR A 95 7.19 -4.20 10.07
C THR A 95 8.34 -4.38 11.07
N MET A 96 9.07 -3.32 11.43
CA MET A 96 10.28 -3.41 12.26
C MET A 96 9.97 -3.50 13.75
N ASN A 97 9.07 -2.65 14.24
CA ASN A 97 8.75 -2.50 15.66
C ASN A 97 7.26 -2.74 15.91
N VAL A 98 6.85 -4.01 15.86
CA VAL A 98 5.46 -4.40 16.11
C VAL A 98 5.25 -4.51 17.63
N PRO A 99 4.32 -3.74 18.23
CA PRO A 99 4.10 -3.73 19.68
C PRO A 99 3.20 -4.90 20.12
N TYR A 100 3.65 -6.14 19.88
CA TYR A 100 2.87 -7.37 20.15
C TYR A 100 2.33 -7.43 21.58
N LEU A 101 3.16 -7.12 22.58
CA LEU A 101 2.73 -7.13 23.99
C LEU A 101 1.59 -6.13 24.27
N GLN A 102 1.58 -4.99 23.57
CA GLN A 102 0.51 -4.00 23.69
C GLN A 102 -0.76 -4.49 23.00
N PHE A 103 -0.63 -5.15 21.85
CA PHE A 103 -1.76 -5.76 21.15
C PHE A 103 -2.42 -6.87 21.96
N MET A 104 -1.64 -7.74 22.60
CA MET A 104 -2.19 -8.75 23.53
C MET A 104 -3.02 -8.11 24.64
N LYS A 105 -2.56 -6.99 25.21
CA LYS A 105 -3.28 -6.28 26.28
C LYS A 105 -4.55 -5.58 25.79
N VAL A 106 -4.47 -4.90 24.65
CA VAL A 106 -5.54 -4.00 24.16
C VAL A 106 -6.57 -4.74 23.32
N PHE A 107 -6.10 -5.60 22.41
CA PHE A 107 -6.95 -6.38 21.51
C PHE A 107 -7.32 -7.75 22.07
N GLN A 108 -6.82 -8.08 23.28
CA GLN A 108 -7.00 -9.40 23.90
C GLN A 108 -6.47 -10.53 23.02
N TRP A 109 -5.42 -10.26 22.22
CA TRP A 109 -4.78 -11.26 21.38
C TRP A 109 -4.16 -12.37 22.21
N ASP A 110 -4.42 -13.61 21.79
CA ASP A 110 -3.71 -14.77 22.28
C ASP A 110 -2.43 -15.04 21.48
N THR A 111 -1.79 -16.17 21.76
CA THR A 111 -0.56 -16.56 21.03
C THR A 111 -0.84 -16.85 19.55
N SER A 112 -2.02 -17.39 19.23
CA SER A 112 -2.44 -17.72 17.87
C SER A 112 -2.62 -16.45 17.03
N ASP A 113 -3.27 -15.43 17.58
CA ASP A 113 -3.43 -14.11 16.95
C ASP A 113 -2.07 -13.46 16.67
N VAL A 114 -1.18 -13.50 17.66
CA VAL A 114 0.20 -12.97 17.51
C VAL A 114 0.94 -13.70 16.39
N LEU A 115 0.84 -15.03 16.33
CA LEU A 115 1.48 -15.83 15.28
C LEU A 115 0.89 -15.52 13.89
N ALA A 116 -0.43 -15.39 13.78
CA ALA A 116 -1.12 -15.04 12.54
C ALA A 116 -0.67 -13.65 12.05
N TYR A 117 -0.65 -12.65 12.92
CA TYR A 117 -0.21 -11.31 12.56
C TYR A 117 1.30 -11.27 12.25
N LYS A 118 2.12 -12.01 13.00
CA LYS A 118 3.56 -12.15 12.71
C LYS A 118 3.82 -12.75 11.34
N LYS A 119 3.01 -13.71 10.89
CA LYS A 119 3.09 -14.26 9.53
C LYS A 119 2.87 -13.16 8.48
N ILE A 120 1.85 -12.32 8.63
CA ILE A 120 1.60 -11.18 7.72
C ILE A 120 2.84 -10.27 7.66
N ILE A 121 3.38 -9.89 8.83
CA ILE A 121 4.55 -9.01 8.91
C ILE A 121 5.80 -9.64 8.27
N MET A 122 6.04 -10.94 8.48
CA MET A 122 7.16 -11.64 7.88
C MET A 122 7.05 -11.70 6.36
N THR A 123 5.89 -12.09 5.82
CA THR A 123 5.65 -12.12 4.37
C THR A 123 5.81 -10.73 3.75
N THR A 124 5.32 -9.68 4.41
CA THR A 124 5.51 -8.29 3.97
C THR A 124 6.99 -7.92 3.88
N LYS A 125 7.82 -8.31 4.87
CA LYS A 125 9.28 -8.07 4.84
C LYS A 125 9.96 -8.79 3.68
N GLU A 126 9.56 -10.03 3.42
CA GLU A 126 10.15 -10.84 2.34
C GLU A 126 9.85 -10.24 0.97
N ILE A 127 8.59 -9.88 0.70
CA ILE A 127 8.21 -9.24 -0.57
C ILE A 127 8.87 -7.87 -0.70
N TRP A 128 8.92 -7.08 0.37
CA TRP A 128 9.63 -5.81 0.34
C TRP A 128 11.12 -6.00 0.01
N LYS A 129 11.79 -6.98 0.63
CA LYS A 129 13.19 -7.31 0.32
C LYS A 129 13.36 -7.70 -1.15
N TYR A 130 12.45 -8.51 -1.70
CA TYR A 130 12.44 -8.86 -3.11
C TYR A 130 12.30 -7.60 -4.00
N LEU A 131 11.25 -6.81 -3.81
CA LEU A 131 10.97 -5.62 -4.62
C LEU A 131 12.14 -4.64 -4.62
N THR A 132 12.72 -4.39 -3.43
CA THR A 132 13.87 -3.51 -3.29
C THR A 132 15.18 -4.08 -3.87
N SER A 133 15.29 -5.40 -4.02
CA SER A 133 16.41 -6.00 -4.74
C SER A 133 16.27 -5.81 -6.25
N VAL A 134 15.05 -5.94 -6.77
CA VAL A 134 14.76 -5.72 -8.20
C VAL A 134 15.02 -4.27 -8.59
N THR A 135 14.68 -3.30 -7.73
CA THR A 135 14.93 -1.88 -8.03
C THR A 135 16.42 -1.48 -8.07
N LYS A 136 17.28 -2.20 -7.32
CA LYS A 136 18.74 -1.97 -7.29
C LYS A 136 19.45 -2.55 -8.52
N ASN A 137 18.97 -3.67 -9.05
CA ASN A 137 19.56 -4.35 -10.21
C ASN A 137 19.31 -3.64 -11.55
N ILE A 138 18.65 -2.46 -11.53
CA ILE A 138 18.27 -1.67 -12.71
C ILE A 138 18.95 -0.29 -12.61
N GLN A 139 20.21 -0.31 -12.21
CA GLN A 139 21.13 0.79 -12.48
C GLN A 139 21.57 0.63 -13.95
N LEU A 140 20.93 1.41 -14.82
CA LEU A 140 21.42 1.74 -16.16
C LEU A 140 22.48 2.84 -16.03
#